data_AF-A0A261FI70-F1
#
_entry.id   AF-A0A261FI70-F1
#
_cell.length_a   1.000
_cell.length_b   1.000
_cell.length_c   1.000
_cell.angle_alpha   90.00
_cell.angle_beta   90.00
_cell.angle_gamma   90.00
#
_symmetry.space_group_name_H-M   'P 1'
#
loop_
_entity.id
_entity.type
_entity.pdbx_description
1 polymer ?
#
loop_
_entity_poly.entity_id
_entity_poly.type
_entity_poly.pdbx_seq_one_letter_code
_entity_poly.pdbx_strand_id
1 'polypeptide(L)'
;MAEEFPVVLRGYDKERVDQAMAGMRENTERMREQIKAYDQRILQLEAELREEKSRKAAPQKNSFASLGASAQQLLASAEQTSRELLDRAKQDAARIRKTAQEKADTMLNNASIDAAQVQDDAKAEAEAMTSKARTEADTILASAKQTAQQLRSVSEKRAAEQHETLQLELAAARSDQEKQLAAEKAAHERTLAEQRTELTREIAEQRKIADEEIAKKKAESDDRIQRALDQANVRLNEMRDQAGKMLSDAKRQSGEILEKAKAEARRITDAADVERADKLAKVGAEVEQIRKDIAAQQDEATAKVKEVLANVKERSEQARREADELLEQAKKARSQADDYSAVKHDEADKQSKALIDEATRKAEAQVEQRRQAAEKEINGLQEHITALQNREASITARVDELRSIFADAFGFGGVAGAAAGVFGAANAEKAVVEDAKNVAAAAAEDAAAAADEAKLSSAKGEAPDVPVANAVADPVVADEPTEPAKPSAAGNAGNEGNR
;
A
#
# COMPACT_ATOMS: atom_id res chain seq x y z
N MET A 1 59.92 -23.14 -29.51
CA MET A 1 59.09 -22.55 -28.44
C MET A 1 59.68 -23.09 -27.15
N ALA A 2 60.26 -22.25 -26.30
CA ALA A 2 60.78 -22.69 -25.01
C ALA A 2 59.58 -22.83 -24.07
N GLU A 3 59.28 -24.04 -23.60
CA GLU A 3 58.29 -24.25 -22.54
C GLU A 3 58.85 -23.66 -21.25
N GLU A 4 58.28 -22.55 -20.82
CA GLU A 4 58.71 -21.83 -19.62
C GLU A 4 58.14 -22.54 -18.39
N PHE A 5 59.00 -23.23 -17.65
CA PHE A 5 58.60 -24.02 -16.49
C PHE A 5 58.17 -23.10 -15.32
N PRO A 6 57.01 -23.32 -14.69
CA PRO A 6 56.59 -22.52 -13.56
C PRO A 6 57.56 -22.71 -12.37
N VAL A 7 57.95 -21.59 -11.75
CA VAL A 7 58.90 -21.53 -10.63
C VAL A 7 58.14 -21.37 -9.32
N VAL A 8 58.40 -22.24 -8.35
CA VAL A 8 57.88 -22.20 -6.98
C VAL A 8 58.97 -21.66 -6.03
N LEU A 9 58.59 -21.22 -4.83
CA LEU A 9 59.55 -20.68 -3.83
C LEU A 9 60.61 -21.76 -3.49
N ARG A 10 61.78 -21.69 -4.14
CA ARG A 10 62.96 -22.61 -4.13
C ARG A 10 63.17 -23.49 -5.37
N GLY A 11 62.63 -23.16 -6.55
CA GLY A 11 63.06 -23.75 -7.82
C GLY A 11 61.91 -24.08 -8.76
N TYR A 12 62.17 -24.89 -9.79
CA TYR A 12 61.14 -25.33 -10.73
C TYR A 12 60.20 -26.36 -10.10
N ASP A 13 58.93 -26.35 -10.49
CA ASP A 13 57.95 -27.36 -10.09
C ASP A 13 58.35 -28.75 -10.63
N LYS A 14 58.79 -29.62 -9.72
CA LYS A 14 59.33 -30.94 -10.05
C LYS A 14 58.33 -31.80 -10.81
N GLU A 15 57.05 -31.76 -10.47
CA GLU A 15 56.03 -32.62 -11.12
C GLU A 15 55.78 -32.17 -12.56
N ARG A 16 55.76 -30.85 -12.81
CA ARG A 16 55.62 -30.28 -14.15
C ARG A 16 56.86 -30.53 -15.02
N VAL A 17 58.05 -30.43 -14.44
CA VAL A 17 59.31 -30.74 -15.15
C VAL A 17 59.39 -32.24 -15.46
N ASP A 18 59.02 -33.12 -14.53
CA ASP A 18 59.03 -34.57 -14.75
C ASP A 18 58.01 -34.98 -15.84
N GLN A 19 56.82 -34.34 -15.89
CA GLN A 19 55.84 -34.54 -16.96
C GLN A 19 56.34 -34.06 -18.33
N ALA A 20 56.93 -32.87 -18.39
CA ALA A 20 57.49 -32.35 -19.65
C ALA A 20 58.67 -33.21 -20.13
N MET A 21 59.53 -33.66 -19.22
CA MET A 21 60.62 -34.58 -19.54
C MET A 21 60.11 -35.95 -19.99
N ALA A 22 59.00 -36.44 -19.44
CA ALA A 22 58.34 -37.65 -19.91
C ALA A 22 57.77 -37.46 -21.34
N GLY A 23 57.07 -36.36 -21.60
CA GLY A 23 56.58 -36.02 -22.94
C GLY A 23 57.71 -35.84 -23.97
N MET A 24 58.83 -35.25 -23.56
CA MET A 24 60.01 -35.09 -24.42
C MET A 24 60.67 -36.44 -24.75
N ARG A 25 60.71 -37.37 -23.78
CA ARG A 25 61.18 -38.75 -24.00
C ARG A 25 60.27 -39.50 -24.98
N GLU A 26 58.96 -39.43 -24.79
CA GLU A 26 57.97 -40.03 -25.70
C GLU A 26 58.08 -39.46 -27.11
N ASN A 27 58.25 -38.14 -27.25
CA ASN A 27 58.43 -37.50 -28.54
C ASN A 27 59.76 -37.92 -29.21
N THR A 28 60.81 -38.13 -28.41
CA THR A 28 62.09 -38.65 -28.91
C THR A 28 61.95 -40.10 -29.38
N GLU A 29 61.19 -40.94 -28.67
CA GLU A 29 60.89 -42.31 -29.09
C GLU A 29 60.07 -42.34 -30.38
N ARG A 30 59.04 -41.50 -30.48
CA ARG A 30 58.25 -41.33 -31.70
C ARG A 30 59.10 -40.88 -32.89
N MET A 31 60.00 -39.92 -32.70
CA MET A 31 60.95 -39.48 -33.73
C MET A 31 61.90 -40.61 -34.15
N ARG A 32 62.39 -41.42 -33.20
CA ARG A 32 63.23 -42.60 -33.50
C ARG A 32 62.47 -43.65 -34.29
N GLU A 33 61.20 -43.90 -33.99
CA GLU A 33 60.35 -44.82 -34.76
C GLU A 33 60.10 -44.30 -36.17
N GLN A 34 59.85 -42.99 -36.32
CA GLN A 34 59.73 -42.35 -37.63
C GLN A 34 61.02 -42.47 -38.43
N ILE A 35 62.18 -42.23 -37.83
CA ILE A 35 63.48 -42.40 -38.51
C ILE A 35 63.67 -43.85 -38.95
N LYS A 36 63.38 -44.84 -38.09
CA LYS A 36 63.43 -46.26 -38.47
C LYS A 36 62.51 -46.59 -39.64
N ALA A 37 61.28 -46.04 -39.64
CA ALA A 37 60.34 -46.22 -40.74
C ALA A 37 60.85 -45.57 -42.04
N TYR A 38 61.47 -44.39 -41.95
CA TYR A 38 62.08 -43.73 -43.10
C TYR A 38 63.30 -44.50 -43.62
N ASP A 39 64.18 -45.01 -42.75
CA ASP A 39 65.32 -45.84 -43.16
C ASP A 39 64.86 -47.13 -43.86
N GLN A 40 63.82 -47.80 -43.33
CA GLN A 40 63.20 -48.94 -44.00
C GLN A 40 62.63 -48.55 -45.37
N ARG A 41 62.00 -47.38 -45.47
CA ARG A 41 61.47 -46.88 -46.75
C ARG A 41 62.56 -46.54 -47.74
N ILE A 42 63.67 -45.96 -47.28
CA ILE A 42 64.84 -45.66 -48.12
C ILE A 42 65.45 -46.97 -48.63
N LEU A 43 65.61 -47.99 -47.78
CA LEU A 43 66.10 -49.30 -48.21
C LEU A 43 65.18 -49.98 -49.23
N GLN A 44 63.86 -49.89 -49.04
CA GLN A 44 62.88 -50.37 -50.03
C GLN A 44 63.02 -49.61 -51.36
N LEU A 45 63.07 -48.27 -51.29
CA LEU A 45 63.22 -47.44 -52.48
C LEU A 45 64.55 -47.69 -53.19
N GLU A 46 65.64 -47.94 -52.48
CA GLU A 46 66.92 -48.32 -53.08
C GLU A 46 66.90 -49.70 -53.72
N ALA A 47 66.18 -50.66 -53.13
CA ALA A 47 65.97 -51.98 -53.72
C ALA A 47 65.14 -51.87 -55.00
N GLU A 48 64.04 -51.12 -54.97
CA GLU A 48 63.22 -50.78 -56.14
C GLU A 48 64.05 -50.05 -57.21
N LEU A 49 64.93 -49.11 -56.82
CA LEU A 49 65.81 -48.41 -57.76
C LEU A 49 66.86 -49.33 -58.39
N ARG A 50 67.41 -50.29 -57.63
CA ARG A 50 68.30 -51.33 -58.17
C ARG A 50 67.53 -52.26 -59.10
N GLU A 51 66.31 -52.64 -58.76
CA GLU A 51 65.44 -53.47 -59.59
C GLU A 51 65.06 -52.74 -60.89
N GLU A 52 64.60 -51.49 -60.81
CA GLU A 52 64.34 -50.59 -61.94
C GLU A 52 65.59 -50.40 -62.82
N LYS A 53 66.76 -50.16 -62.21
CA LYS A 53 68.03 -50.06 -62.95
C LYS A 53 68.39 -51.38 -63.62
N SER A 54 68.16 -52.53 -62.98
CA SER A 54 68.38 -53.85 -63.59
C SER A 54 67.39 -54.13 -64.73
N ARG A 55 66.15 -53.67 -64.59
CA ARG A 55 65.08 -53.78 -65.60
C ARG A 55 65.34 -52.89 -66.81
N LYS A 56 65.95 -51.71 -66.61
CA LYS A 56 66.42 -50.79 -67.67
C LYS A 56 67.75 -51.20 -68.30
N ALA A 57 68.62 -51.90 -67.57
CA ALA A 57 69.92 -52.39 -68.05
C ALA A 57 69.80 -53.66 -68.92
N ALA A 58 68.69 -54.41 -68.82
CA ALA A 58 68.36 -55.46 -69.76
C ALA A 58 68.03 -54.84 -71.14
N PRO A 59 68.70 -55.22 -72.24
CA PRO A 59 68.44 -54.64 -73.56
C PRO A 59 67.06 -55.09 -74.05
N GLN A 60 66.02 -54.30 -73.77
CA GLN A 60 64.71 -54.51 -74.37
C GLN A 60 64.76 -54.12 -75.84
N LYS A 61 64.69 -55.12 -76.73
CA LYS A 61 64.34 -54.91 -78.14
C LYS A 61 62.87 -54.51 -78.21
N ASN A 62 62.58 -53.24 -77.97
CA ASN A 62 61.25 -52.66 -78.05
C ASN A 62 60.80 -52.59 -79.51
N SER A 63 59.96 -53.53 -79.92
CA SER A 63 59.22 -53.47 -81.19
C SER A 63 58.10 -52.43 -81.08
N PHE A 64 57.82 -51.68 -82.14
CA PHE A 64 56.77 -50.65 -82.20
C PHE A 64 55.38 -51.16 -81.72
N ALA A 65 55.11 -52.47 -81.82
CA ALA A 65 53.89 -53.09 -81.32
C ALA A 65 53.79 -53.11 -79.78
N SER A 66 54.89 -53.25 -79.03
CA SER A 66 54.87 -53.24 -77.57
C SER A 66 54.78 -51.83 -76.99
N LEU A 67 55.24 -50.81 -77.74
CA LEU A 67 54.98 -49.40 -77.41
C LEU A 67 53.48 -49.08 -77.49
N GLY A 68 52.78 -49.57 -78.52
CA GLY A 68 51.33 -49.40 -78.65
C GLY A 68 50.53 -50.05 -77.51
N ALA A 69 50.87 -51.30 -77.15
CA ALA A 69 50.23 -52.02 -76.05
C ALA A 69 50.51 -51.38 -74.67
N SER A 70 51.75 -50.96 -74.40
CA SER A 70 52.10 -50.25 -73.17
C SER A 70 51.42 -48.89 -73.07
N ALA A 71 51.22 -48.21 -74.19
CA ALA A 71 50.57 -46.92 -74.21
C ALA A 71 49.04 -47.02 -74.10
N GLN A 72 48.42 -48.08 -74.65
CA GLN A 72 47.02 -48.43 -74.36
C GLN A 72 46.80 -48.77 -72.88
N GLN A 73 47.73 -49.50 -72.26
CA GLN A 73 47.67 -49.79 -70.82
C GLN A 73 47.83 -48.53 -69.97
N LEU A 74 48.69 -47.59 -70.37
CA LEU A 74 48.86 -46.30 -69.72
C LEU A 74 47.63 -45.40 -69.90
N LEU A 75 47.00 -45.40 -71.07
CA LEU A 75 45.75 -44.68 -71.31
C LEU A 75 44.61 -45.26 -70.48
N ALA A 76 44.48 -46.59 -70.43
CA ALA A 76 43.48 -47.26 -69.61
C ALA A 76 43.68 -46.99 -68.10
N SER A 77 44.93 -46.96 -67.62
CA SER A 77 45.23 -46.61 -66.23
C SER A 77 45.03 -45.12 -65.95
N ALA A 78 45.32 -44.24 -66.91
CA ALA A 78 45.04 -42.80 -66.83
C ALA A 78 43.53 -42.51 -66.83
N GLU A 79 42.73 -43.26 -67.61
CA GLU A 79 41.27 -43.17 -67.61
C GLU A 79 40.69 -43.68 -66.29
N GLN A 80 41.17 -44.82 -65.79
CA GLN A 80 40.72 -45.37 -64.51
C GLN A 80 41.05 -44.43 -63.34
N THR A 81 42.29 -43.92 -63.29
CA THR A 81 42.71 -42.95 -62.26
C THR A 81 41.98 -41.62 -62.37
N SER A 82 41.66 -41.17 -63.58
CA SER A 82 40.83 -39.98 -63.79
C SER A 82 39.39 -40.20 -63.33
N ARG A 83 38.75 -41.32 -63.70
CA ARG A 83 37.38 -41.65 -63.24
C ARG A 83 37.31 -41.73 -61.72
N GLU A 84 38.28 -42.39 -61.10
CA GLU A 84 38.37 -42.48 -59.64
C GLU A 84 38.57 -41.10 -58.99
N LEU A 85 39.38 -40.21 -59.61
CA LEU A 85 39.55 -38.84 -59.14
C LEU A 85 38.27 -38.01 -59.28
N LEU A 86 37.51 -38.19 -60.36
CA LEU A 86 36.22 -37.52 -60.57
C LEU A 86 35.16 -38.01 -59.58
N ASP A 87 35.04 -39.32 -59.38
CA ASP A 87 34.11 -39.90 -58.42
C ASP A 87 34.46 -39.45 -56.99
N ARG A 88 35.74 -39.36 -56.66
CA ARG A 88 36.21 -38.80 -55.39
C ARG A 88 35.86 -37.33 -55.26
N ALA A 89 36.08 -36.52 -56.30
CA ALA A 89 35.71 -35.10 -56.28
C ALA A 89 34.20 -34.88 -56.13
N LYS A 90 33.37 -35.70 -56.78
CA LYS A 90 31.90 -35.68 -56.62
C LYS A 90 31.47 -36.07 -55.21
N GLN A 91 32.05 -37.14 -54.66
CA GLN A 91 31.78 -37.56 -53.28
C GLN A 91 32.23 -36.50 -52.27
N ASP A 92 33.39 -35.88 -52.48
CA ASP A 92 33.90 -34.81 -51.63
C ASP A 92 33.02 -33.56 -51.73
N ALA A 93 32.58 -33.16 -52.92
CA ALA A 93 31.62 -32.06 -53.11
C ALA A 93 30.28 -32.35 -52.40
N ALA A 94 29.75 -33.58 -52.49
CA ALA A 94 28.54 -33.98 -51.79
C ALA A 94 28.73 -33.97 -50.26
N ARG A 95 29.88 -34.43 -49.76
CA ARG A 95 30.24 -34.36 -48.33
C ARG A 95 30.37 -32.91 -47.85
N ILE A 96 31.00 -32.04 -48.63
CA ILE A 96 31.11 -30.61 -48.33
C ILE A 96 29.71 -29.98 -48.26
N ARG A 97 28.82 -30.25 -49.21
CA ARG A 97 27.43 -29.76 -49.16
C ARG A 97 26.70 -30.23 -47.91
N LYS A 98 26.78 -31.53 -47.60
CA LYS A 98 26.12 -32.10 -46.43
C LYS A 98 26.63 -31.49 -45.12
N THR A 99 27.94 -31.41 -44.95
CA THR A 99 28.55 -30.80 -43.75
C THR A 99 28.29 -29.29 -43.66
N ALA A 100 28.19 -28.58 -44.78
CA ALA A 100 27.76 -27.18 -44.82
C ALA A 100 26.34 -27.01 -44.30
N GLN A 101 25.42 -27.86 -44.78
CA GLN A 101 24.02 -27.83 -44.40
C GLN A 101 23.85 -28.15 -42.91
N GLU A 102 24.50 -29.20 -42.41
CA GLU A 102 24.49 -29.55 -40.98
C GLU A 102 25.03 -28.41 -40.09
N LYS A 103 26.09 -27.71 -40.54
CA LYS A 103 26.62 -26.54 -39.83
C LYS A 103 25.65 -25.36 -39.84
N ALA A 104 25.03 -25.06 -40.99
CA ALA A 104 24.04 -24.01 -41.11
C ALA A 104 22.81 -24.30 -40.22
N ASP A 105 22.30 -25.53 -40.25
CA ASP A 105 21.19 -25.97 -39.40
C ASP A 105 21.56 -25.85 -37.92
N THR A 106 22.78 -26.23 -37.53
CA THR A 106 23.27 -26.08 -36.16
C THR A 106 23.35 -24.61 -35.76
N MET A 107 23.86 -23.72 -36.63
CA MET A 107 23.93 -22.29 -36.36
C MET A 107 22.55 -21.66 -36.21
N LEU A 108 21.59 -22.05 -37.06
CA LEU A 108 20.20 -21.58 -37.00
C LEU A 108 19.49 -22.08 -35.74
N ASN A 109 19.65 -23.36 -35.38
CA ASN A 109 19.11 -23.91 -34.14
C ASN A 109 19.68 -23.20 -32.91
N ASN A 110 21.00 -22.99 -32.87
CA ASN A 110 21.62 -22.23 -31.78
C ASN A 110 21.15 -20.78 -31.75
N ALA A 111 20.96 -20.14 -32.91
CA ALA A 111 20.40 -18.79 -32.99
C ALA A 111 18.97 -18.73 -32.43
N SER A 112 18.15 -19.72 -32.77
CA SER A 112 16.77 -19.83 -32.28
C SER A 112 16.72 -20.07 -30.77
N ILE A 113 17.62 -20.89 -30.22
CA ILE A 113 17.73 -21.13 -28.78
C ILE A 113 18.16 -19.85 -28.06
N ASP A 114 19.20 -19.16 -28.55
CA ASP A 114 19.67 -17.91 -27.95
C ASP A 114 18.58 -16.82 -28.01
N ALA A 115 17.85 -16.73 -29.13
CA ALA A 115 16.73 -15.81 -29.29
C ALA A 115 15.59 -16.11 -28.29
N ALA A 116 15.25 -17.38 -28.11
CA ALA A 116 14.25 -17.80 -27.12
C ALA A 116 14.70 -17.47 -25.70
N GLN A 117 15.96 -17.75 -25.35
CA GLN A 117 16.53 -17.40 -24.03
C GLN A 117 16.47 -15.90 -23.78
N VAL A 118 16.86 -15.06 -24.74
CA VAL A 118 16.78 -13.60 -24.62
C VAL A 118 15.34 -13.13 -24.41
N GLN A 119 14.36 -13.73 -25.10
CA GLN A 119 12.94 -13.39 -24.90
C GLN A 119 12.43 -13.84 -23.53
N ASP A 120 12.82 -15.03 -23.08
CA ASP A 120 12.36 -15.58 -21.80
C ASP A 120 12.99 -14.82 -20.62
N ASP A 121 14.27 -14.46 -20.70
CA ASP A 121 14.95 -13.61 -19.72
C ASP A 121 14.29 -12.23 -19.65
N ALA A 122 13.99 -11.62 -20.80
CA ALA A 122 13.29 -10.35 -20.88
C ALA A 122 11.88 -10.41 -20.28
N LYS A 123 11.13 -11.49 -20.54
CA LYS A 123 9.81 -11.71 -19.93
C LYS A 123 9.93 -11.88 -18.42
N ALA A 124 10.89 -12.68 -17.94
CA ALA A 124 11.11 -12.88 -16.52
C ALA A 124 11.49 -11.58 -15.81
N GLU A 125 12.34 -10.74 -16.43
CA GLU A 125 12.70 -9.43 -15.90
C GLU A 125 11.50 -8.46 -15.89
N ALA A 126 10.71 -8.45 -16.97
CA ALA A 126 9.46 -7.69 -17.06
C ALA A 126 8.43 -8.10 -15.99
N GLU A 127 8.23 -9.40 -15.78
CA GLU A 127 7.37 -9.95 -14.73
C GLU A 127 7.88 -9.60 -13.33
N ALA A 128 9.20 -9.70 -13.11
CA ALA A 128 9.81 -9.31 -11.84
C ALA A 128 9.66 -7.81 -11.56
N MET A 129 9.84 -6.96 -12.58
CA MET A 129 9.69 -5.50 -12.46
C MET A 129 8.23 -5.12 -12.16
N THR A 130 7.27 -5.69 -12.90
CA THR A 130 5.84 -5.44 -12.68
C THR A 130 5.38 -5.98 -11.32
N SER A 131 5.85 -7.17 -10.92
CA SER A 131 5.58 -7.73 -9.58
C SER A 131 6.15 -6.86 -8.47
N LYS A 132 7.38 -6.33 -8.62
CA LYS A 132 7.99 -5.43 -7.65
C LYS A 132 7.20 -4.14 -7.52
N ALA A 133 6.81 -3.53 -8.65
CA ALA A 133 5.99 -2.33 -8.67
C ALA A 133 4.62 -2.56 -7.99
N ARG A 134 3.97 -3.72 -8.21
CA ARG A 134 2.75 -4.17 -7.51
C ARG A 134 2.95 -4.24 -6.01
N THR A 135 3.97 -4.95 -5.55
CA THR A 135 4.24 -5.07 -4.12
C THR A 135 4.54 -3.72 -3.46
N GLU A 136 5.30 -2.84 -4.13
CA GLU A 136 5.60 -1.50 -3.62
C GLU A 136 4.34 -0.63 -3.53
N ALA A 137 3.50 -0.64 -4.57
CA ALA A 137 2.22 0.07 -4.58
C ALA A 137 1.27 -0.44 -3.49
N ASP A 138 1.10 -1.76 -3.37
CA ASP A 138 0.27 -2.38 -2.34
C ASP A 138 0.76 -2.02 -0.93
N THR A 139 2.08 -1.99 -0.73
CA THR A 139 2.69 -1.58 0.55
C THR A 139 2.41 -0.12 0.87
N ILE A 140 2.57 0.79 -0.11
CA ILE A 140 2.26 2.21 0.06
C ILE A 140 0.77 2.41 0.38
N LEU A 141 -0.11 1.71 -0.34
CA LEU A 141 -1.56 1.79 -0.17
C LEU A 141 -1.98 1.24 1.19
N ALA A 142 -1.42 0.11 1.62
CA ALA A 142 -1.64 -0.44 2.97
C ALA A 142 -1.17 0.51 4.08
N SER A 143 0.02 1.10 3.93
CA SER A 143 0.56 2.10 4.87
C SER A 143 -0.31 3.36 4.95
N ALA A 144 -0.76 3.87 3.80
CA ALA A 144 -1.65 5.03 3.73
C ALA A 144 -3.01 4.73 4.40
N LYS A 145 -3.59 3.54 4.15
CA LYS A 145 -4.82 3.09 4.82
C LYS A 145 -4.65 2.98 6.34
N GLN A 146 -3.56 2.38 6.80
CA GLN A 146 -3.27 2.25 8.23
C GLN A 146 -3.10 3.64 8.88
N THR A 147 -2.37 4.55 8.23
CA THR A 147 -2.18 5.92 8.72
C THR A 147 -3.50 6.68 8.78
N ALA A 148 -4.36 6.54 7.76
CA ALA A 148 -5.70 7.14 7.76
C ALA A 148 -6.60 6.59 8.88
N GLN A 149 -6.58 5.27 9.11
CA GLN A 149 -7.31 4.64 10.22
C GLN A 149 -6.79 5.10 11.59
N GLN A 150 -5.48 5.21 11.76
CA GLN A 150 -4.87 5.69 12.99
C GLN A 150 -5.22 7.16 13.23
N LEU A 151 -5.13 8.02 12.22
CA LEU A 151 -5.50 9.43 12.34
C LEU A 151 -6.98 9.56 12.72
N ARG A 152 -7.86 8.77 12.09
CA ARG A 152 -9.28 8.72 12.43
C ARG A 152 -9.49 8.28 13.88
N SER A 153 -8.87 7.19 14.32
CA SER A 153 -8.98 6.73 15.71
C SER A 153 -8.48 7.77 16.72
N VAL A 154 -7.36 8.44 16.42
CA VAL A 154 -6.82 9.52 17.27
C VAL A 154 -7.77 10.72 17.28
N SER A 155 -8.37 11.09 16.15
CA SER A 155 -9.34 12.18 16.09
C SER A 155 -10.62 11.86 16.87
N GLU A 156 -11.13 10.63 16.76
CA GLU A 156 -12.31 10.16 17.49
C GLU A 156 -12.05 10.13 19.00
N LYS A 157 -10.87 9.65 19.43
CA LYS A 157 -10.45 9.69 20.84
C LYS A 157 -10.34 11.11 21.37
N ARG A 158 -9.68 12.01 20.64
CA ARG A 158 -9.57 13.43 21.05
C ARG A 158 -10.93 14.10 21.15
N ALA A 159 -11.83 13.84 20.20
CA ALA A 159 -13.20 14.35 20.25
C ALA A 159 -13.95 13.80 21.47
N ALA A 160 -13.82 12.51 21.79
CA ALA A 160 -14.42 11.91 22.97
C ALA A 160 -13.87 12.50 24.27
N GLU A 161 -12.54 12.63 24.40
CA GLU A 161 -11.87 13.25 25.55
C GLU A 161 -12.32 14.70 25.74
N GLN A 162 -12.38 15.50 24.66
CA GLN A 162 -12.90 16.87 24.70
C GLN A 162 -14.38 16.93 25.11
N HIS A 163 -15.19 15.98 24.64
CA HIS A 163 -16.60 15.90 25.07
C HIS A 163 -16.73 15.57 26.56
N GLU A 164 -15.93 14.64 27.07
CA GLU A 164 -15.93 14.27 28.49
C GLU A 164 -15.48 15.44 29.36
N THR A 165 -14.41 16.15 28.98
CA THR A 165 -13.95 17.33 29.73
C THR A 165 -15.01 18.43 29.75
N LEU A 166 -15.66 18.72 28.61
CA LEU A 166 -16.76 19.70 28.55
C LEU A 166 -17.95 19.28 29.41
N GLN A 167 -18.28 17.99 29.48
CA GLN A 167 -19.33 17.50 30.36
C GLN A 167 -18.99 17.66 31.84
N LEU A 168 -17.75 17.39 32.23
CA LEU A 168 -17.27 17.58 33.59
C LEU A 168 -17.26 19.07 33.99
N GLU A 169 -16.78 19.95 33.11
CA GLU A 169 -16.82 21.40 33.33
C GLU A 169 -18.26 21.91 33.48
N LEU A 170 -19.18 21.45 32.62
CA LEU A 170 -20.59 21.80 32.71
C LEU A 170 -21.23 21.31 34.02
N ALA A 171 -20.91 20.08 34.44
CA ALA A 171 -21.41 19.52 35.70
C ALA A 171 -20.86 20.28 36.92
N ALA A 172 -19.56 20.62 36.91
CA ALA A 172 -18.93 21.43 37.95
C ALA A 172 -19.57 22.83 38.05
N ALA A 173 -19.74 23.51 36.91
CA ALA A 173 -20.37 24.83 36.86
C ALA A 173 -21.81 24.80 37.41
N ARG A 174 -22.59 23.76 37.09
CA ARG A 174 -23.95 23.57 37.64
C ARG A 174 -23.94 23.35 39.15
N SER A 175 -23.06 22.48 39.65
CA SER A 175 -22.89 22.24 41.08
C SER A 175 -22.51 23.51 41.84
N ASP A 176 -21.58 24.30 41.29
CA ASP A 176 -21.14 25.54 41.93
C ASP A 176 -22.25 26.60 41.94
N GLN A 177 -23.02 26.69 40.86
CA GLN A 177 -24.22 27.54 40.83
C GLN A 177 -25.26 27.09 41.86
N GLU A 178 -25.50 25.79 42.02
CA GLU A 178 -26.43 25.27 43.01
C GLU A 178 -25.99 25.60 44.44
N LYS A 179 -24.69 25.47 44.75
CA LYS A 179 -24.12 25.87 46.04
C LYS A 179 -24.24 27.37 46.28
N GLN A 180 -23.98 28.20 45.27
CA GLN A 180 -24.13 29.66 45.36
C GLN A 180 -25.58 30.03 45.68
N LEU A 181 -26.55 29.47 44.94
CA LEU A 181 -27.97 29.69 45.19
C LEU A 181 -28.41 29.21 46.59
N ALA A 182 -27.88 28.08 47.07
CA ALA A 182 -28.16 27.61 48.42
C ALA A 182 -27.57 28.53 49.50
N ALA A 183 -26.34 29.02 49.30
CA ALA A 183 -25.68 29.95 50.21
C ALA A 183 -26.40 31.30 50.28
N GLU A 184 -26.83 31.84 49.13
CA GLU A 184 -27.62 33.07 49.06
C GLU A 184 -28.97 32.90 49.77
N LYS A 185 -29.70 31.80 49.51
CA LYS A 185 -30.94 31.50 50.22
C LYS A 185 -30.75 31.41 51.73
N ALA A 186 -29.71 30.73 52.20
CA ALA A 186 -29.41 30.62 53.62
C ALA A 186 -29.02 31.98 54.25
N ALA A 187 -28.28 32.82 53.52
CA ALA A 187 -27.97 34.17 53.95
C ALA A 187 -29.25 35.01 54.10
N HIS A 188 -30.15 34.96 53.11
CA HIS A 188 -31.43 35.66 53.16
C HIS A 188 -32.34 35.16 54.30
N GLU A 189 -32.36 33.86 54.55
CA GLU A 189 -33.15 33.31 55.66
C GLU A 189 -32.62 33.77 57.03
N ARG A 190 -31.30 33.87 57.18
CA ARG A 190 -30.66 34.44 58.39
C ARG A 190 -31.00 35.92 58.57
N THR A 191 -30.84 36.74 57.53
CA THR A 191 -31.16 38.17 57.61
C THR A 191 -32.64 38.37 57.96
N LEU A 192 -33.55 37.56 57.39
CA LEU A 192 -34.97 37.62 57.72
C LEU A 192 -35.25 37.21 59.18
N ALA A 193 -34.55 36.20 59.69
CA ALA A 193 -34.67 35.80 61.09
C ALA A 193 -34.14 36.88 62.04
N GLU A 194 -32.99 37.48 61.73
CA GLU A 194 -32.40 38.60 62.48
C GLU A 194 -33.37 39.78 62.53
N GLN A 195 -33.88 40.23 61.38
CA GLN A 195 -34.88 41.30 61.30
C GLN A 195 -36.14 40.97 62.12
N ARG A 196 -36.65 39.73 62.08
CA ARG A 196 -37.80 39.31 62.90
C ARG A 196 -37.49 39.39 64.40
N THR A 197 -36.30 38.99 64.83
CA THR A 197 -35.91 39.09 66.24
C THR A 197 -35.76 40.53 66.68
N GLU A 198 -35.20 41.39 65.83
CA GLU A 198 -35.03 42.82 66.11
C GLU A 198 -36.40 43.51 66.22
N LEU A 199 -37.30 43.28 65.26
CA LEU A 199 -38.70 43.76 65.34
C LEU A 199 -39.41 43.27 66.60
N THR A 200 -39.18 42.03 67.02
CA THR A 200 -39.80 41.50 68.25
C THR A 200 -39.24 42.18 69.49
N ARG A 201 -37.94 42.48 69.54
CA ARG A 201 -37.31 43.24 70.62
C ARG A 201 -37.86 44.66 70.67
N GLU A 202 -37.95 45.34 69.53
CA GLU A 202 -38.53 46.68 69.44
C GLU A 202 -39.97 46.70 69.97
N ILE A 203 -40.80 45.72 69.59
CA ILE A 203 -42.18 45.61 70.06
C ILE A 203 -42.22 45.40 71.59
N ALA A 204 -41.35 44.54 72.13
CA ALA A 204 -41.28 44.30 73.56
C ALA A 204 -40.84 45.55 74.34
N GLU A 205 -39.87 46.30 73.80
CA GLU A 205 -39.39 47.54 74.37
C GLU A 205 -40.45 48.64 74.33
N GLN A 206 -41.15 48.79 73.20
CA GLN A 206 -42.31 49.68 73.07
C GLN A 206 -43.41 49.33 74.09
N ARG A 207 -43.72 48.04 74.28
CA ARG A 207 -44.70 47.61 75.30
C ARG A 207 -44.24 47.93 76.72
N LYS A 208 -42.96 47.72 77.04
CA LYS A 208 -42.42 48.06 78.36
C LYS A 208 -42.52 49.56 78.63
N ILE A 209 -42.16 50.40 77.66
CA ILE A 209 -42.30 51.85 77.77
C ILE A 209 -43.78 52.22 77.98
N ALA A 210 -44.68 51.65 77.19
CA ALA A 210 -46.12 51.88 77.33
C ALA A 210 -46.64 51.45 78.72
N ASP A 211 -46.22 50.29 79.24
CA ASP A 211 -46.62 49.81 80.57
C ASP A 211 -46.05 50.70 81.69
N GLU A 212 -44.81 51.16 81.57
CA GLU A 212 -44.20 52.12 82.51
C GLU A 212 -44.93 53.47 82.50
N GLU A 213 -45.33 53.96 81.33
CA GLU A 213 -46.14 55.18 81.21
C GLU A 213 -47.55 54.99 81.79
N ILE A 214 -48.19 53.85 81.55
CA ILE A 214 -49.48 53.50 82.16
C ILE A 214 -49.34 53.44 83.69
N ALA A 215 -48.27 52.81 84.20
CA ALA A 215 -48.00 52.73 85.64
C ALA A 215 -47.76 54.12 86.25
N LYS A 216 -46.97 54.99 85.60
CA LYS A 216 -46.77 56.38 86.02
C LYS A 216 -48.09 57.15 86.04
N LYS A 217 -48.89 57.05 84.97
CA LYS A 217 -50.21 57.71 84.91
C LYS A 217 -51.16 57.16 85.98
N LYS A 218 -51.12 55.86 86.29
CA LYS A 218 -51.88 55.27 87.40
C LYS A 218 -51.40 55.78 88.75
N ALA A 219 -50.10 55.78 89.03
CA ALA A 219 -49.56 56.30 90.29
C ALA A 219 -49.87 57.80 90.47
N GLU A 220 -49.77 58.61 89.42
CA GLU A 220 -50.21 60.01 89.45
C GLU A 220 -51.71 60.14 89.69
N SER A 221 -52.52 59.25 89.10
CA SER A 221 -53.96 59.20 89.35
C SER A 221 -54.26 58.80 90.79
N ASP A 222 -53.59 57.79 91.32
CA ASP A 222 -53.74 57.31 92.69
C ASP A 222 -53.29 58.37 93.69
N ASP A 223 -52.18 59.07 93.46
CA ASP A 223 -51.74 60.23 94.24
C ASP A 223 -52.79 61.36 94.19
N ARG A 224 -53.38 61.62 93.02
CA ARG A 224 -54.47 62.60 92.88
C ARG A 224 -55.71 62.13 93.64
N ILE A 225 -56.02 60.83 93.63
CA ILE A 225 -57.13 60.24 94.40
C ILE A 225 -56.84 60.34 95.89
N GLN A 226 -55.64 60.02 96.36
CA GLN A 226 -55.21 60.13 97.75
C GLN A 226 -55.30 61.58 98.22
N ARG A 227 -54.75 62.53 97.45
CA ARG A 227 -54.87 63.96 97.74
C ARG A 227 -56.32 64.40 97.71
N ALA A 228 -57.14 63.90 96.79
CA ALA A 228 -58.57 64.19 96.74
C ALA A 228 -59.33 63.59 97.93
N LEU A 229 -58.92 62.43 98.45
CA LEU A 229 -59.49 61.78 99.63
C LEU A 229 -59.05 62.48 100.92
N ASP A 230 -57.79 62.88 101.04
CA ASP A 230 -57.28 63.71 102.14
C ASP A 230 -57.95 65.08 102.13
N GLN A 231 -58.06 65.70 100.94
CA GLN A 231 -58.89 66.89 100.74
C GLN A 231 -60.36 66.60 101.01
N ALA A 232 -60.90 65.40 100.75
CA ALA A 232 -62.27 65.04 101.09
C ALA A 232 -62.46 64.80 102.58
N ASN A 233 -61.42 64.43 103.33
CA ASN A 233 -61.44 64.30 104.80
C ASN A 233 -61.31 65.67 105.48
N VAL A 234 -60.45 66.55 104.96
CA VAL A 234 -60.40 67.97 105.34
C VAL A 234 -61.71 68.65 104.96
N ARG A 235 -62.22 68.39 103.75
CA ARG A 235 -63.52 68.85 103.31
C ARG A 235 -64.65 68.15 104.02
N LEU A 236 -64.56 66.95 104.60
CA LEU A 236 -65.63 66.38 105.43
C LEU A 236 -65.83 67.22 106.69
N ASN A 237 -64.76 67.85 107.18
CA ASN A 237 -64.82 68.83 108.24
C ASN A 237 -65.36 70.19 107.75
N GLU A 238 -65.11 70.60 106.50
CA GLU A 238 -65.68 71.82 105.89
C GLU A 238 -67.09 71.61 105.26
N MET A 239 -67.47 70.36 104.97
CA MET A 239 -68.74 69.89 104.35
C MET A 239 -69.82 69.72 105.40
N ARG A 240 -69.47 69.74 106.69
CA ARG A 240 -70.43 70.15 107.72
C ARG A 240 -71.01 71.53 107.42
N ASP A 241 -70.30 72.39 106.65
CA ASP A 241 -70.76 73.73 106.29
C ASP A 241 -71.11 73.95 104.80
N GLN A 242 -70.70 73.11 103.83
CA GLN A 242 -70.94 73.34 102.38
C GLN A 242 -71.38 72.13 101.52
N ALA A 243 -72.15 71.18 102.08
CA ALA A 243 -72.52 69.91 101.43
C ALA A 243 -73.35 69.98 100.11
N GLY A 244 -73.91 71.12 99.71
CA GLY A 244 -74.86 71.19 98.58
C GLY A 244 -74.25 71.37 97.18
N LYS A 245 -73.11 72.07 97.05
CA LYS A 245 -72.62 72.52 95.73
C LYS A 245 -71.59 71.59 95.07
N MET A 246 -70.88 70.76 95.85
CA MET A 246 -69.73 69.99 95.35
C MET A 246 -70.05 68.64 94.68
N LEU A 247 -71.24 68.09 94.88
CA LEU A 247 -71.60 66.77 94.34
C LEU A 247 -71.72 66.76 92.80
N SER A 248 -72.00 67.92 92.19
CA SER A 248 -72.13 68.08 90.74
C SER A 248 -70.78 68.25 90.03
N ASP A 249 -69.86 69.04 90.62
CA ASP A 249 -68.55 69.30 90.01
C ASP A 249 -67.59 68.11 90.09
N ALA A 250 -67.67 67.31 91.16
CA ALA A 250 -66.86 66.09 91.30
C ALA A 250 -67.26 65.00 90.29
N LYS A 251 -68.56 64.83 90.02
CA LYS A 251 -69.05 63.88 89.00
C LYS A 251 -68.66 64.32 87.59
N ARG A 252 -68.77 65.62 87.28
CA ARG A 252 -68.37 66.17 85.97
C ARG A 252 -66.86 66.08 85.74
N GLN A 253 -66.03 66.41 86.73
CA GLN A 253 -64.58 66.29 86.60
C GLN A 253 -64.13 64.82 86.47
N SER A 254 -64.74 63.87 87.19
CA SER A 254 -64.39 62.45 87.02
C SER A 254 -64.75 61.92 85.63
N GLY A 255 -65.89 62.36 85.08
CA GLY A 255 -66.30 62.03 83.70
C GLY A 255 -65.37 62.62 82.66
N GLU A 256 -64.95 63.88 82.82
CA GLU A 256 -63.97 64.52 81.94
C GLU A 256 -62.58 63.86 82.02
N ILE A 257 -62.17 63.37 83.20
CA ILE A 257 -60.90 62.65 83.37
C ILE A 257 -60.98 61.25 82.75
N LEU A 258 -62.09 60.52 82.96
CA LEU A 258 -62.29 59.20 82.34
C LEU A 258 -62.39 59.27 80.83
N GLU A 259 -63.07 60.28 80.29
CA GLU A 259 -63.14 60.49 78.84
C GLU A 259 -61.79 60.94 78.26
N LYS A 260 -61.03 61.79 78.95
CA LYS A 260 -59.66 62.13 78.52
C LYS A 260 -58.73 60.92 78.57
N ALA A 261 -58.80 60.10 79.61
CA ALA A 261 -58.00 58.88 79.75
C ALA A 261 -58.39 57.84 78.68
N LYS A 262 -59.68 57.66 78.39
CA LYS A 262 -60.14 56.79 77.30
C LYS A 262 -59.75 57.33 75.92
N ALA A 263 -59.82 58.64 75.71
CA ALA A 263 -59.41 59.26 74.45
C ALA A 263 -57.89 59.17 74.22
N GLU A 264 -57.07 59.30 75.28
CA GLU A 264 -55.63 59.05 75.20
C GLU A 264 -55.31 57.57 74.98
N ALA A 265 -55.98 56.67 75.69
CA ALA A 265 -55.78 55.23 75.47
C ALA A 265 -56.14 54.82 74.03
N ARG A 266 -57.22 55.38 73.47
CA ARG A 266 -57.60 55.19 72.06
C ARG A 266 -56.57 55.78 71.11
N ARG A 267 -56.05 56.99 71.37
CA ARG A 267 -54.97 57.56 70.55
C ARG A 267 -53.70 56.72 70.57
N ILE A 268 -53.36 56.12 71.71
CA ILE A 268 -52.19 55.24 71.83
C ILE A 268 -52.42 53.94 71.05
N THR A 269 -53.61 53.34 71.13
CA THR A 269 -53.91 52.14 70.33
C THR A 269 -53.95 52.45 68.84
N ASP A 270 -54.56 53.57 68.45
CA ASP A 270 -54.62 53.99 67.05
C ASP A 270 -53.21 54.32 66.52
N ALA A 271 -52.36 54.96 67.32
CA ALA A 271 -50.96 55.22 66.95
C ALA A 271 -50.13 53.92 66.84
N ALA A 272 -50.33 52.97 67.75
CA ALA A 272 -49.66 51.67 67.70
C ALA A 272 -50.11 50.84 66.48
N ASP A 273 -51.40 50.90 66.13
CA ASP A 273 -51.92 50.22 64.94
C ASP A 273 -51.40 50.86 63.65
N VAL A 274 -51.25 52.20 63.60
CA VAL A 274 -50.62 52.91 62.48
C VAL A 274 -49.13 52.59 62.37
N GLU A 275 -48.36 52.62 63.46
CA GLU A 275 -46.94 52.23 63.42
C GLU A 275 -46.75 50.77 62.99
N ARG A 276 -47.64 49.87 63.45
CA ARG A 276 -47.63 48.47 63.04
C ARG A 276 -47.97 48.32 61.56
N ALA A 277 -48.94 49.08 61.06
CA ALA A 277 -49.27 49.10 59.64
C ALA A 277 -48.11 49.64 58.79
N ASP A 278 -47.44 50.70 59.22
CA ASP A 278 -46.27 51.28 58.54
C ASP A 278 -45.08 50.31 58.52
N LYS A 279 -44.80 49.62 59.64
CA LYS A 279 -43.75 48.59 59.68
C LYS A 279 -44.09 47.40 58.77
N LEU A 280 -45.34 46.92 58.78
CA LEU A 280 -45.79 45.86 57.88
C LEU A 280 -45.71 46.28 56.40
N ALA A 281 -46.00 47.54 56.08
CA ALA A 281 -45.85 48.09 54.75
C ALA A 281 -44.37 48.16 54.31
N LYS A 282 -43.46 48.60 55.19
CA LYS A 282 -42.01 48.60 54.92
C LYS A 282 -41.47 47.19 54.71
N VAL A 283 -41.84 46.24 55.56
CA VAL A 283 -41.45 44.82 55.40
C VAL A 283 -42.02 44.25 54.09
N GLY A 284 -43.26 44.60 53.74
CA GLY A 284 -43.86 44.23 52.46
C GLY A 284 -43.06 44.76 51.26
N ALA A 285 -42.65 46.03 51.30
CA ALA A 285 -41.82 46.65 50.27
C ALA A 285 -40.43 46.01 50.18
N GLU A 286 -39.76 45.74 51.30
CA GLU A 286 -38.46 45.05 51.33
C GLU A 286 -38.55 43.63 50.77
N VAL A 287 -39.60 42.87 51.12
CA VAL A 287 -39.83 41.52 50.55
C VAL A 287 -40.08 41.59 49.05
N GLU A 288 -40.81 42.60 48.57
CA GLU A 288 -41.03 42.79 47.14
C GLU A 288 -39.74 43.17 46.41
N GLN A 289 -38.88 43.96 47.04
CA GLN A 289 -37.57 44.35 46.52
C GLN A 289 -36.60 43.15 46.50
N ILE A 290 -36.54 42.35 47.56
CA ILE A 290 -35.79 41.08 47.61
C ILE A 290 -36.30 40.11 46.53
N ARG A 291 -37.62 40.03 46.31
CA ARG A 291 -38.16 39.20 45.21
C ARG A 291 -37.69 39.69 43.84
N LYS A 292 -37.61 41.00 43.63
CA LYS A 292 -37.07 41.57 42.38
C LYS A 292 -35.58 41.29 42.22
N ASP A 293 -34.80 41.41 43.29
CA ASP A 293 -33.36 41.14 43.25
C ASP A 293 -33.08 39.65 42.99
N ILE A 294 -33.82 38.74 43.64
CA ILE A 294 -33.74 37.29 43.37
C ILE A 294 -34.12 36.98 41.92
N ALA A 295 -35.18 37.60 41.39
CA ALA A 295 -35.57 37.42 39.99
C ALA A 295 -34.48 37.93 39.04
N ALA A 296 -33.88 39.10 39.31
CA ALA A 296 -32.79 39.64 38.52
C ALA A 296 -31.53 38.76 38.56
N GLN A 297 -31.17 38.22 39.73
CA GLN A 297 -30.05 37.29 39.88
C GLN A 297 -30.32 35.96 39.17
N GLN A 298 -31.56 35.45 39.21
CA GLN A 298 -31.94 34.27 38.45
C GLN A 298 -31.86 34.51 36.94
N ASP A 299 -32.30 35.68 36.46
CA ASP A 299 -32.18 36.06 35.05
C ASP A 299 -30.71 36.18 34.63
N GLU A 300 -29.86 36.80 35.45
CA GLU A 300 -28.42 36.92 35.19
C GLU A 300 -27.71 35.56 35.21
N ALA A 301 -28.04 34.68 36.16
CA ALA A 301 -27.51 33.32 36.20
C ALA A 301 -27.96 32.51 34.97
N THR A 302 -29.21 32.65 34.55
CA THR A 302 -29.73 32.00 33.35
C THR A 302 -29.05 32.54 32.08
N ALA A 303 -28.72 33.83 32.05
CA ALA A 303 -27.94 34.44 30.98
C ALA A 303 -26.50 33.89 30.92
N LYS A 304 -25.81 33.80 32.07
CA LYS A 304 -24.46 33.20 32.15
C LYS A 304 -24.45 31.73 31.74
N VAL A 305 -25.47 30.95 32.13
CA VAL A 305 -25.60 29.55 31.67
C VAL A 305 -25.81 29.48 30.16
N LYS A 306 -26.63 30.37 29.58
CA LYS A 306 -26.79 30.45 28.12
C LYS A 306 -25.49 30.82 27.41
N GLU A 307 -24.71 31.74 27.98
CA GLU A 307 -23.40 32.12 27.47
C GLU A 307 -22.40 30.96 27.52
N VAL A 308 -22.29 30.26 28.65
CA VAL A 308 -21.42 29.07 28.77
C VAL A 308 -21.86 27.99 27.79
N LEU A 309 -23.17 27.72 27.67
CA LEU A 309 -23.69 26.79 26.67
C LEU A 309 -23.38 27.22 25.24
N ALA A 310 -23.40 28.52 24.93
CA ALA A 310 -23.01 29.05 23.62
C ALA A 310 -21.51 28.85 23.37
N ASN A 311 -20.65 29.14 24.34
CA ASN A 311 -19.20 28.93 24.25
C ASN A 311 -18.85 27.44 24.08
N VAL A 312 -19.54 26.54 24.79
CA VAL A 312 -19.40 25.08 24.64
C VAL A 312 -19.82 24.64 23.24
N LYS A 313 -20.93 25.18 22.71
CA LYS A 313 -21.37 24.90 21.33
C LYS A 313 -20.35 25.37 20.30
N GLU A 314 -19.85 26.60 20.43
CA GLU A 314 -18.85 27.15 19.51
C GLU A 314 -17.56 26.30 19.51
N ARG A 315 -17.06 25.91 20.69
CA ARG A 315 -15.91 25.00 20.79
C ARG A 315 -16.18 23.63 20.19
N SER A 316 -17.39 23.08 20.38
CA SER A 316 -17.77 21.80 19.76
C SER A 316 -17.85 21.90 18.23
N GLU A 317 -18.30 23.03 17.69
CA GLU A 317 -18.31 23.28 16.25
C GLU A 317 -16.90 23.47 15.70
N GLN A 318 -16.01 24.15 16.41
CA GLN A 318 -14.60 24.27 16.05
C GLN A 318 -13.91 22.90 16.02
N ALA A 319 -14.07 22.09 17.07
CA ALA A 319 -13.54 20.74 17.12
C ALA A 319 -14.08 19.86 15.98
N ARG A 320 -15.36 20.01 15.62
CA ARG A 320 -15.95 19.31 14.48
C ARG A 320 -15.36 19.76 13.15
N ARG A 321 -15.14 21.06 12.94
CA ARG A 321 -14.49 21.59 11.74
C ARG A 321 -13.06 21.08 11.60
N GLU A 322 -12.28 21.09 12.67
CA GLU A 322 -10.92 20.53 12.67
C GLU A 322 -10.93 19.02 12.36
N ALA A 323 -11.89 18.27 12.90
CA ALA A 323 -12.06 16.85 12.57
C ALA A 323 -12.43 16.63 11.09
N ASP A 324 -13.35 17.43 10.55
CA ASP A 324 -13.74 17.38 9.14
C ASP A 324 -12.56 17.74 8.21
N GLU A 325 -11.75 18.75 8.57
CA GLU A 325 -10.53 19.11 7.85
C GLU A 325 -9.49 17.99 7.87
N LEU A 326 -9.26 17.34 9.02
CA LEU A 326 -8.37 16.19 9.12
C LEU A 326 -8.87 15.00 8.29
N LEU A 327 -10.18 14.77 8.24
CA LEU A 327 -10.80 13.74 7.40
C LEU A 327 -10.61 14.06 5.91
N GLU A 328 -10.78 15.31 5.49
CA GLU A 328 -10.50 15.73 4.12
C GLU A 328 -9.03 15.58 3.75
N GLN A 329 -8.10 15.94 4.65
CA GLN A 329 -6.67 15.69 4.45
C GLN A 329 -6.36 14.20 4.32
N ALA A 330 -6.98 13.35 5.14
CA ALA A 330 -6.83 11.90 5.06
C ALA A 330 -7.37 11.33 3.73
N LYS A 331 -8.54 11.80 3.27
CA LYS A 331 -9.10 11.42 1.96
C LYS A 331 -8.18 11.86 0.82
N LYS A 332 -7.67 13.08 0.88
CA LYS A 332 -6.75 13.61 -0.13
C LYS A 332 -5.43 12.82 -0.18
N ALA A 333 -4.84 12.54 0.98
CA ALA A 333 -3.64 11.71 1.07
C ALA A 333 -3.87 10.30 0.51
N ARG A 334 -5.03 9.70 0.80
CA ARG A 334 -5.43 8.40 0.21
C ARG A 334 -5.57 8.49 -1.31
N SER A 335 -6.31 9.47 -1.82
CA SER A 335 -6.47 9.66 -3.27
C SER A 335 -5.13 9.84 -3.97
N GLN A 336 -4.23 10.66 -3.40
CA GLN A 336 -2.90 10.88 -3.94
C GLN A 336 -2.04 9.61 -3.94
N ALA A 337 -2.17 8.75 -2.91
CA ALA A 337 -1.49 7.46 -2.87
C ALA A 337 -2.06 6.48 -3.92
N ASP A 338 -3.39 6.47 -4.11
CA ASP A 338 -4.06 5.66 -5.13
C ASP A 338 -3.63 6.12 -6.55
N ASP A 339 -3.60 7.43 -6.81
CA ASP A 339 -3.14 8.01 -8.08
C ASP A 339 -1.66 7.72 -8.34
N TYR A 340 -0.80 7.89 -7.33
CA TYR A 340 0.63 7.58 -7.44
C TYR A 340 0.86 6.09 -7.76
N SER A 341 0.09 5.20 -7.13
CA SER A 341 0.14 3.77 -7.37
C SER A 341 -0.28 3.43 -8.79
N ALA A 342 -1.37 4.03 -9.29
CA ALA A 342 -1.84 3.85 -10.66
C ALA A 342 -0.79 4.31 -11.69
N VAL A 343 -0.20 5.50 -11.48
CA VAL A 343 0.87 6.02 -12.35
C VAL A 343 2.09 5.10 -12.34
N LYS A 344 2.49 4.58 -11.17
CA LYS A 344 3.63 3.66 -11.08
C LYS A 344 3.37 2.33 -11.77
N HIS A 345 2.14 1.80 -11.73
CA HIS A 345 1.76 0.64 -12.53
C HIS A 345 1.82 0.92 -14.03
N ASP A 346 1.24 2.03 -14.47
CA ASP A 346 1.24 2.39 -15.88
C ASP A 346 2.67 2.61 -16.41
N GLU A 347 3.55 3.22 -15.61
CA GLU A 347 4.97 3.38 -15.93
C GLU A 347 5.69 2.04 -16.02
N ALA A 348 5.50 1.14 -15.04
CA ALA A 348 6.12 -0.18 -15.03
C ALA A 348 5.63 -1.04 -16.22
N ASP A 349 4.33 -1.00 -16.55
CA ASP A 349 3.76 -1.72 -17.68
C ASP A 349 4.30 -1.20 -19.02
N LYS A 350 4.48 0.11 -19.15
CA LYS A 350 5.11 0.71 -20.35
C LYS A 350 6.58 0.30 -20.47
N GLN A 351 7.33 0.33 -19.36
CA GLN A 351 8.74 -0.08 -19.35
C GLN A 351 8.90 -1.57 -19.65
N SER A 352 8.05 -2.41 -19.06
CA SER A 352 7.96 -3.85 -19.33
C SER A 352 7.72 -4.14 -20.82
N LYS A 353 6.72 -3.50 -21.42
CA LYS A 353 6.46 -3.61 -22.86
C LYS A 353 7.65 -3.17 -23.70
N ALA A 354 8.25 -2.03 -23.38
CA ALA A 354 9.41 -1.52 -24.11
C ALA A 354 10.62 -2.48 -24.03
N LEU A 355 10.84 -3.10 -22.87
CA LEU A 355 11.91 -4.08 -22.66
C LEU A 355 11.67 -5.35 -23.49
N ILE A 356 10.44 -5.87 -23.49
CA ILE A 356 10.06 -7.03 -24.33
C ILE A 356 10.20 -6.70 -25.82
N ASP A 357 9.76 -5.52 -26.26
CA ASP A 357 9.89 -5.07 -27.65
C ASP A 357 11.36 -4.94 -28.05
N GLU A 358 12.21 -4.36 -27.18
CA GLU A 358 13.64 -4.23 -27.42
C GLU A 358 14.33 -5.60 -27.49
N ALA A 359 14.00 -6.51 -26.56
CA ALA A 359 14.53 -7.87 -26.55
C ALA A 359 14.10 -8.64 -27.80
N THR A 360 12.86 -8.49 -28.25
CA THR A 360 12.34 -9.11 -29.48
C THR A 360 13.12 -8.62 -30.69
N ARG A 361 13.35 -7.31 -30.82
CA ARG A 361 14.17 -6.74 -31.91
C ARG A 361 15.61 -7.22 -31.86
N LYS A 362 16.21 -7.34 -30.66
CA LYS A 362 17.58 -7.88 -30.50
C LYS A 362 17.65 -9.35 -30.91
N ALA A 363 16.67 -10.15 -30.51
CA ALA A 363 16.57 -11.56 -30.87
C ALA A 363 16.43 -11.71 -32.40
N GLU A 364 15.53 -10.95 -33.04
CA GLU A 364 15.37 -10.92 -34.49
C GLU A 364 16.66 -10.52 -35.21
N ALA A 365 17.33 -9.45 -34.73
CA ALA A 365 18.59 -8.99 -35.30
C ALA A 365 19.71 -10.04 -35.17
N GLN A 366 19.76 -10.77 -34.05
CA GLN A 366 20.76 -11.82 -33.83
C GLN A 366 20.52 -13.04 -34.73
N VAL A 367 19.26 -13.44 -34.90
CA VAL A 367 18.89 -14.50 -35.84
C VAL A 367 19.25 -14.10 -37.27
N GLU A 368 18.91 -12.87 -37.67
CA GLU A 368 19.21 -12.35 -39.00
C GLU A 368 20.72 -12.25 -39.25
N GLN A 369 21.50 -11.76 -38.26
CA GLN A 369 22.96 -11.70 -38.36
C GLN A 369 23.57 -13.09 -38.55
N ARG A 370 23.10 -14.11 -37.82
CA ARG A 370 23.58 -15.49 -37.95
C ARG A 370 23.12 -16.13 -39.26
N ARG A 371 21.91 -15.81 -39.73
CA ARG A 371 21.43 -16.21 -41.05
C ARG A 371 22.33 -15.67 -42.16
N GLN A 372 22.66 -14.38 -42.12
CA GLN A 372 23.57 -13.78 -43.10
C GLN A 372 24.98 -14.37 -43.02
N ALA A 373 25.48 -14.71 -41.83
CA ALA A 373 26.75 -15.41 -41.68
C ALA A 373 26.70 -16.81 -42.29
N ALA A 374 25.64 -17.58 -42.04
CA ALA A 374 25.43 -18.90 -42.63
C ALA A 374 25.30 -18.82 -44.17
N GLU A 375 24.59 -17.82 -44.70
CA GLU A 375 24.49 -17.59 -46.15
C GLU A 375 25.87 -17.29 -46.77
N LYS A 376 26.71 -16.47 -46.11
CA LYS A 376 28.09 -16.22 -46.57
C LYS A 376 28.94 -17.50 -46.58
N GLU A 377 28.83 -18.34 -45.55
CA GLU A 377 29.55 -19.62 -45.51
C GLU A 377 29.05 -20.58 -46.62
N ILE A 378 27.73 -20.68 -46.81
CA ILE A 378 27.13 -21.51 -47.87
C ILE A 378 27.59 -21.03 -49.25
N ASN A 379 27.58 -19.72 -49.51
CA ASN A 379 28.03 -19.15 -50.78
C ASN A 379 29.51 -19.45 -51.04
N GLY A 380 30.38 -19.28 -50.04
CA GLY A 380 31.79 -19.63 -50.15
C GLY A 380 32.02 -21.12 -50.42
N LEU A 381 31.20 -22.00 -49.83
CA LEU A 381 31.27 -23.44 -50.10
C LEU A 381 30.73 -23.79 -51.50
N GLN A 382 29.70 -23.09 -51.99
CA GLN A 382 29.22 -23.22 -53.37
C GLN A 382 30.28 -22.81 -54.38
N GLU A 383 31.01 -21.71 -54.16
CA GLU A 383 32.15 -21.31 -54.98
C GLU A 383 33.25 -22.38 -55.00
N HIS A 384 33.52 -23.01 -53.85
CA HIS A 384 34.49 -24.09 -53.79
C HIS A 384 34.03 -25.33 -54.60
N ILE A 385 32.73 -25.65 -54.55
CA ILE A 385 32.15 -26.75 -55.31
C ILE A 385 32.18 -26.46 -56.81
N THR A 386 31.87 -25.24 -57.26
CA THR A 386 31.96 -24.89 -58.69
C THR A 386 33.40 -24.91 -59.18
N ALA A 387 34.37 -24.50 -58.35
CA ALA A 387 35.79 -24.65 -58.67
C ALA A 387 36.20 -26.13 -58.84
N LEU A 388 35.69 -27.03 -57.99
CA LEU A 388 35.90 -28.48 -58.12
C LEU A 388 35.25 -29.05 -59.38
N GLN A 389 34.04 -28.61 -59.74
CA GLN A 389 33.35 -29.03 -60.96
C GLN A 389 34.07 -28.55 -62.23
N ASN A 390 34.57 -27.32 -62.24
CA ASN A 390 35.38 -26.80 -63.35
C ASN A 390 36.69 -27.57 -63.50
N ARG A 391 37.32 -27.94 -62.37
CA ARG A 391 38.49 -28.82 -62.36
C ARG A 391 38.16 -30.19 -62.95
N GLU A 392 37.02 -30.79 -62.57
CA GLU A 392 36.51 -32.03 -63.18
C GLU A 392 36.36 -31.91 -64.71
N ALA A 393 35.72 -30.85 -65.19
CA ALA A 393 35.52 -30.63 -66.63
C ALA A 393 36.87 -30.51 -67.37
N SER A 394 37.83 -29.79 -66.80
CA SER A 394 39.18 -29.65 -67.38
C SER A 394 39.99 -30.95 -67.39
N ILE A 395 39.86 -31.78 -66.35
CA ILE A 395 40.51 -33.10 -66.30
C ILE A 395 39.90 -34.00 -67.37
N THR A 396 38.57 -34.01 -67.49
CA THR A 396 37.86 -34.81 -68.51
C THR A 396 38.26 -34.38 -69.92
N ALA A 397 38.27 -33.08 -70.21
CA ALA A 397 38.70 -32.55 -71.51
C ALA A 397 40.15 -32.91 -71.84
N ARG A 398 41.06 -32.87 -70.85
CA ARG A 398 42.46 -33.27 -71.05
C ARG A 398 42.61 -34.78 -71.28
N VAL A 399 41.77 -35.60 -70.67
CA VAL A 399 41.73 -37.05 -70.93
C VAL A 399 41.22 -37.33 -72.34
N ASP A 400 40.18 -36.62 -72.79
CA ASP A 400 39.67 -36.72 -74.16
C ASP A 400 40.69 -36.23 -75.19
N GLU A 401 41.43 -35.17 -74.90
CA GLU A 401 42.55 -34.68 -75.72
C GLU A 401 43.67 -35.73 -75.79
N LEU A 402 44.07 -36.32 -74.66
CA LEU A 402 45.05 -37.41 -74.64
C LEU A 402 44.58 -38.62 -75.45
N ARG A 403 43.29 -38.93 -75.43
CA ARG A 403 42.68 -39.99 -76.25
C ARG A 403 42.70 -39.66 -77.74
N SER A 404 42.44 -38.40 -78.11
CA SER A 404 42.54 -37.90 -79.49
C SER A 404 43.98 -37.93 -80.00
N ILE A 405 44.93 -37.38 -79.23
CA ILE A 405 46.36 -37.40 -79.57
C ILE A 405 46.86 -38.84 -79.69
N PHE A 406 46.38 -39.74 -78.84
CA PHE A 406 46.71 -41.16 -78.93
C PHE A 406 46.13 -41.82 -80.18
N ALA A 407 44.89 -41.50 -80.56
CA ALA A 407 44.27 -41.99 -81.80
C ALA A 407 44.98 -41.46 -83.06
N ASP A 408 45.37 -40.18 -83.06
CA ASP A 408 46.06 -39.52 -84.17
C ASP A 408 47.53 -39.98 -84.30
N ALA A 409 48.25 -40.12 -83.19
CA ALA A 409 49.67 -40.51 -83.19
C ALA A 409 49.91 -42.00 -83.52
N PHE A 410 48.93 -42.87 -83.26
CA PHE A 410 49.02 -44.31 -83.55
C PHE A 410 48.17 -44.78 -84.74
N GLY A 411 47.51 -43.86 -85.45
CA GLY A 411 47.01 -44.04 -86.82
C GLY A 411 46.44 -45.43 -87.14
N PHE A 412 45.42 -45.87 -86.40
CA PHE A 412 44.62 -47.04 -86.79
C PHE A 412 43.70 -46.67 -87.96
N GLY A 413 44.27 -46.54 -89.16
CA GLY A 413 43.54 -46.28 -90.40
C GLY A 413 42.97 -47.57 -91.01
N GLY A 414 41.63 -47.70 -91.02
CA GLY A 414 40.85 -48.75 -91.69
C GLY A 414 40.54 -49.94 -90.77
N VAL A 415 39.30 -50.36 -90.51
CA VAL A 415 38.16 -50.60 -91.41
C VAL A 415 36.84 -50.39 -90.66
N ALA A 416 35.83 -49.90 -91.36
CA ALA A 416 34.43 -49.96 -90.95
C ALA A 416 34.01 -51.39 -90.55
N GLY A 417 33.46 -51.55 -89.35
CA GLY A 417 32.91 -52.81 -88.87
C GLY A 417 31.79 -52.55 -87.88
N ALA A 418 30.56 -52.55 -88.38
CA ALA A 418 29.36 -52.59 -87.57
C ALA A 418 29.29 -53.87 -86.73
N ALA A 419 29.09 -53.73 -85.42
CA ALA A 419 28.37 -54.64 -84.52
C ALA A 419 28.35 -53.96 -83.14
N ALA A 420 27.30 -53.24 -82.76
CA ALA A 420 26.10 -53.78 -82.11
C ALA A 420 26.44 -54.57 -80.83
N GLY A 421 26.03 -54.04 -79.67
CA GLY A 421 26.05 -54.84 -78.44
C GLY A 421 25.90 -54.08 -77.12
N VAL A 422 24.72 -53.49 -76.89
CA VAL A 422 23.98 -53.53 -75.61
C VAL A 422 24.77 -53.25 -74.32
N PHE A 423 24.57 -52.07 -73.75
CA PHE A 423 24.11 -51.95 -72.36
C PHE A 423 23.10 -50.82 -72.28
N GLY A 424 21.83 -51.21 -72.21
CA GLY A 424 20.79 -50.33 -71.73
C GLY A 424 20.98 -50.12 -70.23
N ALA A 425 21.04 -48.86 -69.83
CA ALA A 425 20.64 -48.43 -68.50
C ALA A 425 19.87 -47.12 -68.69
N ALA A 426 18.57 -47.27 -68.88
CA ALA A 426 17.63 -46.20 -68.59
C ALA A 426 17.79 -45.81 -67.12
N ASN A 427 17.94 -44.53 -66.83
CA ASN A 427 17.46 -43.93 -65.58
C ASN A 427 17.28 -42.42 -65.73
N ALA A 428 16.01 -42.06 -65.93
CA ALA A 428 15.32 -40.96 -65.26
C ALA A 428 15.99 -39.57 -65.21
N GLU A 429 15.95 -38.85 -66.33
CA GLU A 429 15.88 -37.38 -66.32
C GLU A 429 14.43 -36.94 -66.52
N LYS A 430 13.68 -36.87 -65.42
CA LYS A 430 12.50 -36.01 -65.18
C LYS A 430 11.79 -36.52 -63.92
N ALA A 431 12.19 -36.01 -62.76
CA ALA A 431 11.36 -35.87 -61.56
C ALA A 431 12.21 -35.43 -60.35
N VAL A 432 12.81 -34.23 -60.37
CA VAL A 432 13.16 -33.50 -59.12
C VAL A 432 13.17 -31.99 -59.39
N VAL A 433 12.04 -31.46 -59.84
CA VAL A 433 11.69 -30.03 -59.63
C VAL A 433 10.20 -29.99 -59.30
N GLU A 434 9.79 -30.76 -58.29
CA GLU A 434 8.46 -30.60 -57.68
C GLU A 434 8.42 -31.15 -56.25
N ASP A 435 9.51 -30.98 -55.49
CA ASP A 435 9.52 -31.31 -54.05
C ASP A 435 10.27 -30.27 -53.20
N ALA A 436 10.28 -29.02 -53.68
CA ALA A 436 10.77 -27.85 -52.94
C ALA A 436 9.65 -26.83 -52.66
N LYS A 437 8.38 -27.21 -52.87
CA LYS A 437 7.21 -26.38 -52.54
C LYS A 437 6.26 -26.99 -51.49
N ASN A 438 6.50 -28.20 -51.00
CA ASN A 438 5.65 -28.84 -49.98
C ASN A 438 6.18 -28.80 -48.54
N VAL A 439 7.36 -28.24 -48.28
CA VAL A 439 7.82 -27.94 -46.90
C VAL A 439 7.44 -26.52 -46.46
N ALA A 440 7.00 -25.66 -47.39
CA ALA A 440 6.50 -24.32 -47.08
C ALA A 440 4.99 -24.26 -46.74
N ALA A 441 4.25 -25.37 -46.89
CA ALA A 441 2.82 -25.45 -46.56
C ALA A 441 2.54 -26.12 -45.21
N ALA A 442 3.43 -26.99 -44.72
CA ALA A 442 3.26 -27.66 -43.42
C ALA A 442 3.67 -26.79 -42.22
N ALA A 443 4.38 -25.68 -42.44
CA ALA A 443 4.70 -24.69 -41.40
C ALA A 443 3.64 -23.58 -41.24
N ALA A 444 2.60 -23.59 -42.09
CA ALA A 444 1.52 -22.60 -42.05
C ALA A 444 0.22 -23.10 -41.37
N GLU A 445 0.07 -24.41 -41.14
CA GLU A 445 -1.08 -24.97 -40.40
C GLU A 445 -0.85 -25.07 -38.88
N ASP A 446 0.40 -25.13 -38.41
CA ASP A 446 0.70 -25.12 -36.96
C ASP A 446 0.66 -23.71 -36.32
N ALA A 447 0.67 -22.67 -37.14
CA ALA A 447 0.45 -21.28 -36.68
C ALA A 447 -1.03 -20.92 -36.52
N ALA A 448 -1.95 -21.73 -37.04
CA ALA A 448 -3.40 -21.53 -36.91
C ALA A 448 -4.01 -22.25 -35.70
N ALA A 449 -3.36 -23.31 -35.19
CA ALA A 449 -3.82 -24.04 -34.00
C ALA A 449 -3.47 -23.31 -32.68
N ALA A 450 -2.38 -22.53 -32.64
CA ALA A 450 -2.02 -21.72 -31.46
C ALA A 450 -2.86 -20.43 -31.30
N ALA A 451 -3.62 -20.04 -32.32
CA ALA A 451 -4.48 -18.85 -32.29
C ALA A 451 -5.92 -19.13 -31.80
N ASP A 452 -6.32 -20.41 -31.67
CA ASP A 452 -7.66 -20.80 -31.20
C ASP A 452 -7.69 -21.16 -29.69
N GLU A 453 -6.56 -21.57 -29.10
CA GLU A 453 -6.46 -21.73 -27.64
C GLU A 453 -6.40 -20.40 -26.88
N ALA A 454 -6.05 -19.29 -27.54
CA ALA A 454 -6.06 -17.95 -26.96
C ALA A 454 -7.46 -17.29 -26.93
N LYS A 455 -8.50 -17.94 -27.46
CA LYS A 455 -9.90 -17.44 -27.42
C LYS A 455 -10.83 -18.21 -26.48
N LEU A 456 -10.34 -19.24 -25.79
CA LEU A 456 -11.11 -20.01 -24.80
C LEU A 456 -10.71 -19.74 -23.33
N SER A 457 -9.75 -18.85 -23.06
CA SER A 457 -9.36 -18.47 -21.68
C SER A 457 -9.90 -17.11 -21.22
N SER A 458 -10.72 -16.40 -22.02
CA SER A 458 -11.29 -15.10 -21.66
C SER A 458 -12.74 -15.14 -21.13
N ALA A 459 -13.27 -16.32 -20.79
CA ALA A 459 -14.60 -16.44 -20.20
C ALA A 459 -14.54 -17.07 -18.80
N LYS A 460 -15.07 -16.32 -17.82
CA LYS A 460 -15.37 -16.67 -16.42
C LYS A 460 -14.23 -16.62 -15.39
N GLY A 461 -13.94 -15.39 -14.96
CA GLY A 461 -13.55 -15.06 -13.59
C GLY A 461 -14.64 -14.21 -12.95
N GLU A 462 -15.82 -14.78 -12.76
CA GLU A 462 -16.93 -14.15 -12.02
C GLU A 462 -16.60 -14.23 -10.53
N ALA A 463 -16.44 -13.06 -9.90
CA ALA A 463 -16.21 -12.94 -8.47
C ALA A 463 -17.34 -13.64 -7.70
N PRO A 464 -17.07 -14.40 -6.63
CA PRO A 464 -18.14 -14.84 -5.75
C PRO A 464 -18.72 -13.62 -5.03
N ASP A 465 -19.93 -13.25 -5.42
CA ASP A 465 -20.85 -12.44 -4.63
C ASP A 465 -20.95 -13.08 -3.23
N VAL A 466 -20.39 -12.40 -2.24
CA VAL A 466 -20.71 -12.66 -0.84
C VAL A 466 -21.87 -11.71 -0.51
N PRO A 467 -23.10 -12.22 -0.28
CA PRO A 467 -24.21 -11.36 0.10
C PRO A 467 -24.00 -10.94 1.55
N VAL A 468 -23.41 -9.78 1.79
CA VAL A 468 -23.52 -9.13 3.10
C VAL A 468 -24.89 -8.48 3.15
N ALA A 469 -25.80 -9.18 3.82
CA ALA A 469 -27.13 -8.71 4.14
C ALA A 469 -27.08 -7.32 4.78
N ASN A 470 -27.58 -6.33 4.04
CA ASN A 470 -27.99 -5.05 4.60
C ASN A 470 -29.28 -5.29 5.38
N ALA A 471 -29.16 -5.68 6.64
CA ALA A 471 -30.26 -5.58 7.60
C ALA A 471 -30.22 -4.17 8.20
N VAL A 472 -30.94 -3.26 7.56
CA VAL A 472 -31.38 -2.01 8.17
C VAL A 472 -32.39 -2.40 9.26
N ALA A 473 -31.94 -2.36 10.52
CA ALA A 473 -32.86 -2.34 11.65
C ALA A 473 -33.25 -0.87 11.90
N ASP A 474 -34.47 -0.54 11.50
CA ASP A 474 -35.15 0.70 11.87
C ASP A 474 -35.43 0.75 13.39
N PRO A 475 -35.64 1.96 13.94
CA PRO A 475 -35.39 2.27 15.34
C PRO A 475 -36.54 1.85 16.26
N VAL A 476 -36.21 1.29 17.42
CA VAL A 476 -37.16 1.16 18.53
C VAL A 476 -37.36 2.54 19.16
N VAL A 477 -38.54 3.10 18.95
CA VAL A 477 -39.07 4.28 19.66
C VAL A 477 -39.96 3.81 20.81
N ALA A 478 -39.92 4.58 21.90
CA ALA A 478 -40.68 4.52 23.16
C ALA A 478 -40.20 3.45 24.16
N ASP A 479 -39.97 3.73 25.45
CA ASP A 479 -40.74 4.60 26.33
C ASP A 479 -39.93 4.87 27.63
N GLU A 480 -39.88 6.12 28.08
CA GLU A 480 -39.68 6.54 29.48
C GLU A 480 -40.86 7.49 29.78
N PRO A 481 -41.34 7.71 31.03
CA PRO A 481 -40.85 7.22 32.33
C PRO A 481 -41.97 6.73 33.27
N THR A 482 -41.66 5.89 34.28
CA THR A 482 -42.52 5.77 35.48
C THR A 482 -41.72 5.45 36.75
N GLU A 483 -41.42 6.50 37.54
CA GLU A 483 -41.63 6.45 39.00
C GLU A 483 -43.13 6.75 39.24
N PRO A 484 -43.83 6.19 40.25
CA PRO A 484 -43.40 6.27 41.67
C PRO A 484 -43.82 5.09 42.58
N ALA A 485 -43.19 4.95 43.75
CA ALA A 485 -43.90 4.68 45.03
C ALA A 485 -42.94 4.55 46.22
N LYS A 486 -43.15 5.42 47.23
CA LYS A 486 -42.73 5.19 48.63
C LYS A 486 -43.34 3.89 49.18
N PRO A 487 -42.76 3.35 50.27
CA PRO A 487 -43.62 3.15 51.43
C PRO A 487 -43.06 3.78 52.72
N SER A 488 -44.06 4.18 53.51
CA SER A 488 -44.03 4.79 54.83
C SER A 488 -43.49 3.86 55.92
N ALA A 489 -43.06 4.50 57.00
CA ALA A 489 -42.56 3.97 58.26
C ALA A 489 -43.46 2.93 58.96
N ALA A 490 -42.82 2.00 59.70
CA ALA A 490 -43.31 1.44 60.96
C ALA A 490 -42.22 0.64 61.71
N GLY A 491 -42.03 0.95 63.00
CA GLY A 491 -41.58 0.04 64.08
C GLY A 491 -40.09 -0.33 64.14
N ASN A 492 -39.26 0.35 64.93
CA ASN A 492 -39.05 0.16 66.38
C ASN A 492 -38.44 -1.21 66.76
N ALA A 493 -37.15 -1.25 67.13
CA ALA A 493 -36.63 -1.84 68.38
C ALA A 493 -35.09 -1.91 68.38
N GLY A 494 -34.50 -1.33 69.44
CA GLY A 494 -33.21 -1.59 70.10
C GLY A 494 -32.06 -2.30 69.37
N ASN A 495 -30.83 -1.79 69.52
CA ASN A 495 -30.02 -2.13 70.68
C ASN A 495 -28.71 -1.32 70.72
N GLU A 496 -28.22 -1.14 71.94
CA GLU A 496 -27.03 -0.46 72.41
C GLU A 496 -25.72 -1.02 71.82
N GLY A 497 -24.63 -0.22 71.81
CA GLY A 497 -23.32 -0.83 71.56
C GLY A 497 -22.12 0.03 71.17
N ASN A 498 -21.78 1.07 71.95
CA ASN A 498 -20.44 1.26 72.51
C ASN A 498 -19.20 1.24 71.57
N ARG A 499 -18.72 2.43 71.14
CA ARG A 499 -17.37 3.01 71.38
C ARG A 499 -16.96 4.03 70.32
#